data_AF-A0A161SCQ8-F1
#
_entry.id   AF-A0A161SCQ8-F1
#
_cell.length_a   1.000
_cell.length_b   1.000
_cell.length_c   1.000
_cell.angle_alpha   90.00
_cell.angle_beta   90.00
_cell.angle_gamma   90.00
#
_symmetry.space_group_name_H-M   'P 1'
#
loop_
_entity.id
_entity.type
_entity.pdbx_description
1 polymer ?
#
loop_
_entity_poly.entity_id
_entity_poly.type
_entity_poly.pdbx_seq_one_letter_code
_entity_poly.pdbx_strand_id
1 'polypeptide(L)'
;MHNDFLNKNNPKQVFKVPDDYFAQLEGKVMASIENTAPAPKIIPLYKNKYVWMVAAACVSLFIGISFVYKTEKNNQLNNNIENYLEYNLSYSLNNEIINSLDDKDIEELEQNIDIKPSQLDHYVLSHIDIEYYLNE
;
A
#
# COMPACT_ATOMS: atom_id res chain seq x y z
N MET A 1 -48.92 -33.75 -54.02
CA MET A 1 -47.53 -33.29 -53.80
C MET A 1 -46.63 -34.09 -54.72
N HIS A 2 -46.32 -33.52 -55.88
CA HIS A 2 -45.47 -34.13 -56.91
C HIS A 2 -44.09 -33.45 -56.77
N ASN A 3 -43.06 -34.22 -56.41
CA ASN A 3 -41.70 -33.69 -56.32
C ASN A 3 -41.04 -33.78 -57.70
N ASP A 4 -41.43 -32.86 -58.58
CA ASP A 4 -40.98 -32.79 -59.98
C ASP A 4 -39.52 -32.35 -60.15
N PHE A 5 -38.83 -32.02 -59.06
CA PHE A 5 -37.46 -31.49 -59.10
C PHE A 5 -36.38 -32.54 -59.38
N LEU A 6 -36.66 -33.84 -59.17
CA LEU A 6 -35.66 -34.91 -59.38
C LEU A 6 -35.81 -35.64 -60.72
N ASN A 7 -36.96 -35.53 -61.40
CA ASN A 7 -37.24 -36.29 -62.63
C ASN A 7 -36.88 -35.54 -63.92
N LYS A 8 -36.40 -34.28 -63.81
CA LYS A 8 -36.02 -33.44 -64.95
C LYS A 8 -34.50 -33.45 -65.24
N ASN A 9 -33.78 -34.45 -64.77
CA ASN A 9 -32.35 -34.56 -65.04
C ASN A 9 -32.10 -35.87 -65.81
N ASN A 10 -31.69 -35.73 -67.07
CA ASN A 10 -31.26 -36.86 -67.90
C ASN A 10 -30.30 -37.76 -67.10
N PRO A 11 -30.42 -39.09 -67.14
CA PRO A 11 -29.51 -40.02 -66.42
C PRO A 11 -28.04 -39.93 -66.89
N LYS A 12 -27.75 -39.05 -67.86
CA LYS A 12 -26.41 -38.75 -68.38
C LYS A 12 -25.74 -37.53 -67.75
N GLN A 13 -26.42 -36.77 -66.88
CA GLN A 13 -25.76 -35.80 -65.99
C GLN A 13 -25.17 -36.52 -64.77
N VAL A 14 -24.31 -37.50 -65.06
CA VAL A 14 -23.39 -38.03 -64.04
C VAL A 14 -22.44 -36.89 -63.69
N PHE A 15 -22.34 -36.57 -62.41
CA PHE A 15 -21.45 -35.53 -61.91
C PHE A 15 -20.01 -35.87 -62.34
N LYS A 16 -19.50 -35.18 -63.36
CA LYS A 16 -18.12 -35.33 -63.81
C LYS A 16 -17.26 -34.40 -62.98
N VAL A 17 -16.38 -34.97 -62.17
CA VAL A 17 -15.35 -34.19 -61.51
C VAL A 17 -14.38 -33.64 -62.57
N PRO A 18 -13.88 -32.42 -62.40
CA PRO A 18 -12.79 -31.90 -63.23
C PRO A 18 -11.56 -32.79 -63.14
N ASP A 19 -10.78 -32.81 -64.21
CA ASP A 19 -9.48 -33.48 -64.23
C ASP A 19 -8.61 -32.94 -63.08
N ASP A 20 -7.85 -33.82 -62.44
CA ASP A 20 -6.96 -33.54 -61.31
C ASP A 20 -7.59 -32.96 -60.04
N TYR A 21 -8.93 -32.96 -59.89
CA TYR A 21 -9.59 -32.49 -58.67
C TYR A 21 -9.06 -33.18 -57.40
N PHE A 22 -8.97 -34.51 -57.41
CA PHE A 22 -8.46 -35.28 -56.28
C PHE A 22 -6.94 -35.21 -56.15
N ALA A 23 -6.21 -34.99 -57.25
CA ALA A 23 -4.75 -34.83 -57.23
C ALA A 23 -4.35 -33.50 -56.55
N GLN A 24 -5.13 -32.43 -56.75
CA GLN A 24 -4.87 -31.12 -56.14
C GLN A 24 -5.50 -30.96 -54.75
N LEU A 25 -6.42 -31.85 -54.37
CA LEU A 25 -7.12 -31.81 -53.07
C LEU A 25 -6.14 -31.88 -51.91
N GLU A 26 -5.19 -32.81 -51.95
CA GLU A 26 -4.17 -32.99 -50.91
C GLU A 26 -3.33 -31.71 -50.73
N GLY A 27 -2.82 -31.15 -51.83
CA GLY A 27 -2.03 -29.92 -51.80
C GLY A 27 -2.83 -28.73 -51.25
N LYS A 28 -4.12 -28.63 -51.57
CA LYS A 28 -5.00 -27.57 -51.07
C LYS A 28 -5.29 -27.69 -49.57
N VAL A 29 -5.45 -28.92 -49.07
CA VAL A 29 -5.65 -29.19 -47.64
C VAL A 29 -4.38 -28.90 -46.86
N MET A 30 -3.21 -29.37 -47.31
CA MET A 30 -1.93 -29.10 -46.67
C MET A 30 -1.61 -27.60 -46.63
N ALA A 31 -1.78 -26.90 -47.75
CA ALA A 31 -1.58 -25.44 -47.80
C ALA A 31 -2.51 -24.70 -46.84
N SER A 32 -3.75 -25.18 -46.66
CA SER A 32 -4.68 -24.57 -45.71
C SER A 32 -4.25 -24.79 -44.26
N ILE A 33 -3.65 -25.93 -43.92
CA ILE A 33 -3.16 -26.19 -42.55
C ILE A 33 -1.92 -25.35 -42.25
N GLU A 34 -0.97 -25.27 -43.19
CA GLU A 34 0.27 -24.50 -43.02
C GLU A 34 0.04 -22.99 -42.92
N ASN A 35 -0.94 -22.44 -43.63
CA ASN A 35 -1.24 -21.00 -43.63
C ASN A 35 -2.21 -20.56 -42.52
N THR A 36 -2.87 -21.49 -41.81
CA THR A 36 -3.89 -21.15 -40.78
C THR A 36 -3.32 -21.07 -39.36
N ALA A 37 -2.05 -21.40 -39.15
CA ALA A 37 -1.40 -21.23 -37.85
C ALA A 37 -0.43 -20.04 -37.87
N PRO A 38 -0.91 -18.77 -37.84
CA PRO A 38 -0.02 -17.70 -37.44
C PRO A 38 0.47 -18.03 -36.04
N ALA A 39 1.79 -18.23 -35.89
CA ALA A 39 2.40 -18.46 -34.59
C ALA A 39 1.87 -17.41 -33.61
N PRO A 40 1.45 -17.81 -32.38
CA PRO A 40 0.89 -16.87 -31.44
C PRO A 40 1.88 -15.73 -31.25
N LYS A 41 1.45 -14.50 -31.54
CA LYS A 41 2.28 -13.31 -31.43
C LYS A 41 2.64 -13.12 -29.95
N ILE A 42 3.76 -13.71 -29.54
CA ILE A 42 4.31 -13.58 -28.20
C ILE A 42 4.86 -12.17 -28.04
N ILE A 43 4.11 -11.32 -27.34
CA ILE A 43 4.54 -9.96 -26.99
C ILE A 43 5.28 -10.07 -25.64
N PRO A 44 6.61 -9.89 -25.59
CA PRO A 44 7.34 -10.00 -24.34
C PRO A 44 7.01 -8.83 -23.42
N LEU A 45 6.29 -9.11 -22.32
CA LEU A 45 5.87 -8.13 -21.31
C LEU A 45 7.05 -7.41 -20.63
N TYR A 46 8.20 -8.07 -20.52
CA TYR A 46 9.39 -7.54 -19.85
C TYR A 46 10.14 -6.45 -20.66
N LYS A 47 9.87 -6.30 -21.96
CA LYS A 47 10.59 -5.33 -22.80
C LYS A 47 10.07 -3.90 -22.66
N ASN A 48 8.89 -3.73 -22.06
CA ASN A 48 8.25 -2.42 -21.98
C ASN A 48 8.69 -1.66 -20.72
N LYS A 49 9.82 -0.94 -20.81
CA LYS A 49 10.38 -0.12 -19.72
C LYS A 49 9.38 0.90 -19.15
N TYR A 50 8.43 1.36 -19.96
CA TYR A 50 7.37 2.28 -19.53
C TYR A 50 6.45 1.67 -18.46
N VAL A 51 6.11 0.38 -18.56
CA VAL A 51 5.26 -0.30 -17.57
C VAL A 51 5.97 -0.38 -16.22
N TRP A 52 7.27 -0.67 -16.24
CA TRP A 52 8.10 -0.69 -15.02
C TRP A 52 8.24 0.68 -14.39
N MET A 53 8.41 1.73 -15.21
CA MET A 53 8.49 3.12 -14.73
C MET A 53 7.17 3.57 -14.06
N VAL A 54 6.02 3.26 -14.66
CA VAL A 54 4.71 3.56 -14.09
C VAL A 54 4.48 2.78 -12.79
N ALA A 55 4.80 1.48 -12.78
CA ALA A 55 4.68 0.66 -11.58
C ALA A 55 5.54 1.18 -10.42
N ALA A 56 6.79 1.56 -10.69
CA ALA A 56 7.68 2.15 -9.69
C ALA A 56 7.14 3.47 -9.13
N ALA A 57 6.58 4.34 -9.98
CA ALA A 57 5.96 5.60 -9.55
C ALA A 57 4.74 5.37 -8.64
N CYS A 58 3.87 4.41 -8.99
CA CYS A 58 2.71 4.07 -8.16
C CYS A 58 3.11 3.53 -6.78
N VAL A 59 4.12 2.64 -6.73
CA VAL A 59 4.64 2.09 -5.47
C VAL A 59 5.27 3.18 -4.63
N SER A 60 6.07 4.07 -5.24
CA SER A 60 6.67 5.21 -4.55
C SER A 60 5.63 6.18 -3.96
N LEU A 61 4.54 6.44 -4.69
CA LEU A 61 3.43 7.26 -4.19
C LEU A 61 2.74 6.61 -3.01
N PHE A 62 2.45 5.31 -3.07
CA PHE A 62 1.80 4.57 -1.98
C PHE A 62 2.64 4.58 -0.69
N ILE A 63 3.95 4.39 -0.82
CA ILE A 63 4.88 4.44 0.31
C ILE A 63 5.00 5.87 0.85
N GLY A 64 5.16 6.85 -0.04
CA GLY A 64 5.28 8.27 0.35
C GLY A 64 4.06 8.76 1.12
N ILE A 65 2.85 8.46 0.63
CA ILE A 65 1.59 8.81 1.29
C ILE A 65 1.48 8.15 2.66
N SER A 66 1.78 6.84 2.76
CA SER A 66 1.72 6.11 4.03
C SER A 66 2.69 6.65 5.09
N PHE A 67 3.86 7.13 4.66
CA PHE A 67 4.86 7.70 5.56
C PHE A 67 4.46 9.08 6.09
N VAL A 68 3.88 9.93 5.23
CA VAL A 68 3.38 11.26 5.63
C VAL A 68 2.26 11.13 6.66
N TYR A 69 1.28 10.25 6.44
CA TYR A 69 0.20 10.03 7.41
C TYR A 69 0.67 9.48 8.76
N LYS A 70 1.72 8.66 8.80
CA LYS A 70 2.31 8.15 10.05
C LYS A 70 3.08 9.22 10.83
N THR A 71 3.68 10.19 10.13
CA THR A 71 4.45 11.28 10.76
C THR A 71 3.53 12.27 11.46
N GLU A 72 2.41 12.68 10.84
CA GLU A 72 1.50 13.64 11.47
C GLU A 72 0.83 13.10 12.73
N LYS A 73 0.51 11.80 12.77
CA LYS A 73 -0.14 11.20 13.92
C LYS A 73 0.73 11.21 15.19
N ASN A 74 2.05 11.09 15.07
CA ASN A 74 2.94 11.10 16.24
C ASN A 74 3.07 12.50 16.85
N ASN A 75 3.24 13.53 16.03
CA ASN A 75 3.35 14.91 16.52
C ASN A 75 2.04 15.43 17.13
N GLN A 76 0.89 15.05 16.56
CA GLN A 76 -0.41 15.41 17.14
C GLN A 76 -0.69 14.69 18.47
N LEU A 77 -0.17 13.48 18.67
CA LEU A 77 -0.38 12.74 19.92
C LEU A 77 0.40 13.33 21.10
N ASN A 78 1.66 13.69 20.88
CA ASN A 78 2.51 14.26 21.94
C ASN A 78 1.99 15.61 22.44
N ASN A 79 1.68 16.55 21.53
CA ASN A 79 1.20 17.87 21.91
C ASN A 79 -0.13 17.83 22.68
N ASN A 80 -0.97 16.81 22.44
CA ASN A 80 -2.23 16.65 23.16
C ASN A 80 -2.04 16.11 24.58
N ILE A 81 -1.05 15.25 24.79
CA ILE A 81 -0.74 14.70 26.12
C ILE A 81 -0.11 15.77 27.00
N GLU A 82 0.84 16.55 26.48
CA GLU A 82 1.50 17.62 27.21
C GLU A 82 0.49 18.68 27.69
N ASN A 83 -0.37 19.17 26.79
CA ASN A 83 -1.46 20.09 27.14
C ASN A 83 -2.45 19.49 28.16
N TYR A 84 -2.72 18.18 28.06
CA TYR A 84 -3.62 17.51 28.99
C TYR A 84 -3.01 17.41 30.40
N LEU A 85 -1.72 17.12 30.52
CA LEU A 85 -1.00 17.07 31.80
C LEU A 85 -0.82 18.46 32.42
N GLU A 86 -0.59 19.49 31.60
CA GLU A 86 -0.50 20.88 32.05
C GLU A 86 -1.84 21.35 32.65
N TYR A 87 -2.96 21.04 32.00
CA TYR A 87 -4.28 21.41 32.51
C TYR A 87 -4.70 20.57 33.73
N ASN A 88 -4.22 19.32 33.83
CA ASN A 88 -4.60 18.38 34.88
C ASN A 88 -3.40 17.99 35.76
N LEU A 89 -2.82 18.97 36.45
CA LEU A 89 -1.66 18.81 37.34
C LEU A 89 -1.76 17.67 38.35
N SER A 90 -2.97 17.35 38.84
CA SER A 90 -3.20 16.24 39.78
C SER A 90 -2.83 14.87 39.20
N TYR A 91 -2.85 14.70 37.87
CA TYR A 91 -2.44 13.47 37.20
C TYR A 91 -0.95 13.46 36.89
N SER A 92 -0.35 14.63 36.63
CA SER A 92 1.10 14.78 36.42
C SER A 92 1.89 14.38 37.68
N LEU A 93 1.39 14.72 38.87
CA LEU A 93 2.00 14.40 40.16
C LEU A 93 1.62 13.02 40.71
N ASN A 94 1.16 12.10 39.86
CA ASN A 94 0.80 10.75 40.31
C ASN A 94 2.08 9.93 40.59
N ASN A 95 2.06 9.16 41.69
CA ASN A 95 3.14 8.26 42.08
C ASN A 95 3.55 7.27 40.97
N GLU A 96 2.64 6.88 40.07
CA GLU A 96 2.96 6.03 38.92
C GLU A 96 3.91 6.72 37.93
N ILE A 97 3.70 8.02 37.66
CA ILE A 97 4.57 8.81 36.77
C ILE A 97 5.91 9.07 37.47
N ILE A 98 5.87 9.44 38.75
CA ILE A 98 7.08 9.68 39.57
C ILE A 98 7.96 8.43 39.60
N ASN A 99 7.37 7.24 39.79
CA ASN A 99 8.10 5.97 39.81
C ASN A 99 8.54 5.48 38.42
N SER A 100 8.04 6.10 37.34
CA SER A 100 8.41 5.76 35.97
C SER A 100 9.61 6.56 35.45
N LEU A 101 9.96 7.66 36.12
CA LEU A 101 11.15 8.46 35.84
C LEU A 101 12.39 7.70 36.35
N ASP A 102 13.36 7.50 35.46
CA ASP A 102 14.65 6.92 35.83
C ASP A 102 15.72 7.99 36.10
N ASP A 103 16.88 7.57 36.60
CA ASP A 103 17.96 8.49 36.98
C ASP A 103 18.45 9.37 35.80
N LYS A 104 18.36 8.88 34.55
CA LYS A 104 18.73 9.66 33.37
C LYS A 104 17.69 10.70 33.04
N ASP A 105 16.41 10.35 33.16
CA ASP A 105 15.31 11.30 32.94
C ASP A 105 15.42 12.47 33.93
N ILE A 106 15.78 12.20 35.19
CA ILE A 106 16.02 13.23 36.21
C ILE A 106 17.23 14.10 35.86
N GLU A 107 18.35 13.51 35.44
CA GLU A 107 19.56 14.27 35.03
C GLU A 107 19.27 15.20 33.84
N GLU A 108 18.46 14.76 32.88
CA GLU A 108 18.03 15.57 31.74
C GLU A 108 17.11 16.72 32.17
N LEU A 109 16.19 16.48 33.11
CA LEU A 109 15.34 17.54 33.66
C LEU A 109 16.16 18.59 34.43
N GLU A 110 17.13 18.18 35.25
CA GLU A 110 18.01 19.10 35.99
C GLU A 110 18.82 20.01 35.06
N GLN A 111 19.24 19.52 33.90
CA GLN A 111 19.97 20.32 32.92
C GLN A 111 19.09 21.32 32.15
N ASN A 112 17.80 21.00 31.97
CA ASN A 112 16.86 21.80 31.20
C ASN A 112 16.06 22.81 32.05
N ILE A 113 16.05 22.65 33.37
CA ILE A 113 15.34 23.55 34.28
C ILE A 113 16.34 24.58 34.87
N ASP A 114 16.20 25.85 34.48
CA ASP A 114 16.92 26.97 35.13
C ASP A 114 16.24 27.32 36.47
N ILE A 115 16.62 26.60 37.54
CA ILE A 115 16.09 26.86 38.89
C ILE A 115 16.84 28.05 39.49
N LYS A 116 16.17 29.21 39.56
CA LYS A 116 16.69 30.35 40.32
C LYS A 116 16.51 30.09 41.82
N PRO A 117 17.57 30.23 42.64
CA PRO A 117 17.50 29.95 44.08
C PRO A 117 16.39 30.74 44.80
N SER A 118 16.14 31.98 44.37
CA SER A 118 15.10 32.84 44.94
C SER A 118 13.67 32.35 44.71
N GLN A 119 13.42 31.57 43.66
CA GLN A 119 12.10 31.00 43.37
C GLN A 119 11.87 29.71 44.16
N LEU A 120 12.94 28.93 44.34
CA LEU A 120 12.93 27.73 45.17
C LEU A 120 12.64 28.08 46.64
N ASP A 121 13.36 29.05 47.20
CA ASP A 121 13.17 29.50 48.59
C ASP A 121 11.74 29.98 48.82
N HIS A 122 11.18 30.76 47.88
CA HIS A 122 9.81 31.22 47.99
C HIS A 122 8.79 30.08 47.96
N TYR A 123 8.97 29.10 47.06
CA TYR A 123 8.06 27.96 46.95
C TYR A 123 8.10 27.08 48.19
N VAL A 124 9.30 26.74 48.69
CA VAL A 124 9.48 25.92 49.90
C VAL A 124 8.84 26.62 51.11
N LEU A 125 9.09 27.91 51.31
CA LEU A 125 8.55 28.66 52.44
C LEU A 125 7.03 28.88 52.39
N SER A 126 6.43 28.83 51.19
CA SER A 126 4.99 29.14 51.01
C SER A 126 4.10 27.91 50.87
N HIS A 127 4.64 26.77 50.45
CA HIS A 127 3.85 25.57 50.11
C HIS A 127 4.26 24.32 50.89
N ILE A 128 5.41 24.32 51.58
CA ILE A 128 5.85 23.20 52.41
C ILE A 128 5.74 23.64 53.88
N ASP A 129 4.93 22.92 54.66
CA ASP A 129 4.87 23.08 56.12
C ASP A 129 6.14 22.48 56.75
N ILE A 130 7.22 23.25 56.69
CA ILE A 130 8.54 22.88 57.22
C ILE A 130 8.49 22.58 58.72
N GLU A 131 7.57 23.23 59.46
CA GLU A 131 7.37 22.97 60.89
C GLU A 131 6.89 21.54 61.18
N TYR A 132 6.16 20.91 60.26
CA TYR A 132 5.70 19.53 60.40
C TYR A 132 6.87 18.55 60.31
N TYR A 133 7.82 18.79 59.39
CA TYR A 133 8.96 17.90 59.15
C TYR A 133 10.15 18.12 60.09
N LEU A 134 10.22 19.28 60.77
CA LEU A 134 11.24 19.56 61.78
C LEU A 134 10.86 19.09 63.20
N ASN A 135 9.58 18.75 63.41
CA ASN A 135 9.05 18.25 64.69
C ASN A 135 8.84 16.73 64.72
N GLU A 136 9.26 16.01 63.67
CA GLU A 136 9.48 14.56 63.69
C GLU A 136 10.97 14.25 63.84
#